data_AF-A0A0F7PTU8-F1
#
_entry.id   AF-A0A0F7PTU8-F1
#
_cell.length_a   1.000
_cell.length_b   1.000
_cell.length_c   1.000
_cell.angle_alpha   90.00
_cell.angle_beta   90.00
_cell.angle_gamma   90.00
#
_symmetry.space_group_name_H-M   'P 1'
#
loop_
_entity.id
_entity.type
_entity.pdbx_description
1 polymer ?
#
loop_
_entity_poly.entity_id
_entity_poly.type
_entity_poly.pdbx_seq_one_letter_code
_entity_poly.pdbx_strand_id
1 'polypeptide(L)'
;MAKIIDQNRNIHPDQNSAPQGSSVSSVTVPAPGVFAPGAPADQDGTLPSPVEGLDTGSGSNSDLPAHHPHHAHLAHIVCLTERARGYVEAASSANTRKAYASDWKHFSAWCRRSGLAALPANPQTVGLYITACATNGAIVGDNAPASGSSGRDIKPNSVATIERRLSSLSWNFLQRGQTLDRKDRHIATVMAGIRNTHARPPVQKEAVMAEDIIAMLETIDRSSLRGLRDRAMLLIGYAGGLRRSEIVGLDLKPEQTEDGRGWIEIFDKGMLVTLRGKTGWREVEIGRGSSHATCPVVAVQTWIRFAKIAHGPLFRRVTGRGKEAGADRLNDKQIARLVKRTVEAAGIRGDLGEVERVLKFSGHSLRAGLASSAEVDERYVQKQLGHASAEMTRRYQRRRDRFRVNLSKAAGL
;
A
#
# COMPACT_ATOMS: atom_id res chain seq x y z
N MET A 1 -47.87 -49.39 -37.07
CA MET A 1 -48.36 -48.10 -37.60
C MET A 1 -47.18 -47.14 -37.57
N ALA A 2 -46.35 -47.09 -38.63
CA ALA A 2 -46.38 -46.10 -39.73
C ALA A 2 -46.11 -44.67 -39.21
N LYS A 3 -45.18 -43.84 -39.72
CA LYS A 3 -44.28 -43.79 -40.89
C LYS A 3 -43.38 -42.53 -40.65
N ILE A 4 -42.05 -42.53 -40.95
CA ILE A 4 -41.39 -41.78 -42.07
C ILE A 4 -41.46 -40.24 -41.92
N ILE A 5 -40.46 -39.37 -42.13
CA ILE A 5 -39.01 -39.30 -42.45
C ILE A 5 -38.76 -37.80 -42.80
N ASP A 6 -37.54 -37.27 -42.56
CA ASP A 6 -36.87 -36.13 -43.26
C ASP A 6 -37.54 -34.74 -43.33
N GLN A 7 -36.90 -33.60 -43.64
CA GLN A 7 -35.54 -33.13 -44.01
C GLN A 7 -35.61 -31.60 -43.80
N ASN A 8 -34.63 -30.92 -43.20
CA ASN A 8 -33.36 -30.44 -43.78
C ASN A 8 -33.49 -29.23 -44.76
N ARG A 9 -32.69 -28.19 -44.44
CA ARG A 9 -31.80 -27.39 -45.32
C ARG A 9 -32.19 -25.99 -45.88
N ASN A 10 -31.10 -25.18 -45.89
CA ASN A 10 -30.73 -23.97 -46.65
C ASN A 10 -31.04 -22.62 -45.97
N ILE A 11 -30.08 -21.82 -45.48
CA ILE A 11 -28.83 -21.24 -46.03
C ILE A 11 -29.08 -20.26 -47.19
N HIS A 12 -28.90 -18.95 -46.94
CA HIS A 12 -27.93 -18.12 -47.68
C HIS A 12 -27.50 -16.87 -46.87
N PRO A 13 -26.28 -16.35 -47.11
CA PRO A 13 -25.62 -15.26 -46.39
C PRO A 13 -25.75 -13.93 -47.13
N ASP A 14 -25.57 -12.81 -46.43
CA ASP A 14 -25.22 -11.54 -47.06
C ASP A 14 -23.82 -11.09 -46.64
N GLN A 15 -22.99 -10.92 -47.67
CA GLN A 15 -21.69 -10.27 -47.63
C GLN A 15 -21.85 -8.75 -47.82
N ASN A 16 -20.76 -8.04 -47.50
CA ASN A 16 -20.45 -6.64 -47.80
C ASN A 16 -21.13 -5.56 -46.95
N SER A 17 -20.33 -4.90 -46.11
CA SER A 17 -19.75 -3.60 -46.50
C SER A 17 -18.71 -3.14 -45.46
N ALA A 18 -17.48 -2.91 -45.92
CA ALA A 18 -16.56 -1.99 -45.25
C ALA A 18 -17.15 -0.57 -45.31
N PRO A 19 -16.75 0.33 -44.39
CA PRO A 19 -16.00 1.46 -44.92
C PRO A 19 -14.77 1.84 -44.09
N GLN A 20 -13.99 2.66 -44.78
CA GLN A 20 -12.64 3.11 -44.56
C GLN A 20 -12.47 4.06 -43.37
N GLY A 21 -11.26 4.05 -42.82
CA GLY A 21 -10.43 5.25 -42.68
C GLY A 21 -10.97 6.40 -41.83
N SER A 22 -10.45 6.54 -40.61
CA SER A 22 -10.21 7.85 -40.01
C SER A 22 -9.04 7.79 -39.03
N SER A 23 -7.96 8.44 -39.47
CA SER A 23 -6.76 8.81 -38.72
C SER A 23 -7.09 9.69 -37.51
N VAL A 24 -6.61 9.34 -36.31
CA VAL A 24 -6.33 10.31 -35.24
C VAL A 24 -5.11 9.88 -34.43
N SER A 25 -3.99 10.56 -34.73
CA SER A 25 -2.91 11.03 -33.85
C SER A 25 -2.56 10.24 -32.58
N SER A 26 -1.46 9.51 -32.68
CA SER A 26 -0.64 9.06 -31.55
C SER A 26 -0.09 10.24 -30.76
N VAL A 27 -0.60 10.47 -29.54
CA VAL A 27 0.03 11.36 -28.56
C VAL A 27 1.13 10.57 -27.85
N THR A 28 2.36 10.76 -28.31
CA THR A 28 3.58 10.31 -27.65
C THR A 28 3.81 11.16 -26.40
N VAL A 29 3.73 10.54 -25.22
CA VAL A 29 4.11 11.18 -23.95
C VAL A 29 5.64 11.03 -23.77
N PRO A 30 6.41 12.12 -23.64
CA PRO A 30 7.86 12.01 -23.49
C PRO A 30 8.24 11.58 -22.06
N ALA A 31 9.24 10.71 -21.99
CA ALA A 31 9.89 10.27 -20.76
C ALA A 31 10.65 11.42 -20.08
N PRO A 32 10.72 11.48 -18.73
CA PRO A 32 11.51 12.48 -18.04
C PRO A 32 13.01 12.17 -18.20
N GLY A 33 13.73 13.13 -18.80
CA GLY A 33 15.15 13.07 -19.09
C GLY A 33 16.03 12.99 -17.85
N VAL A 34 17.08 12.19 -18.00
CA VAL A 34 18.18 11.99 -17.07
C VAL A 34 19.14 13.18 -17.21
N PHE A 35 19.34 13.97 -16.14
CA PHE A 35 20.45 14.92 -16.06
C PHE A 35 21.68 14.21 -15.47
N ALA A 36 22.75 14.14 -16.25
CA ALA A 36 24.11 13.84 -15.79
C ALA A 36 24.93 15.14 -15.77
N PRO A 37 25.89 15.32 -14.84
CA PRO A 37 26.70 16.52 -14.74
C PRO A 37 27.96 16.40 -15.62
N GLY A 38 28.33 17.50 -16.27
CA GLY A 38 29.61 17.64 -16.96
C GLY A 38 30.07 19.09 -16.89
N ALA A 39 31.07 19.35 -16.05
CA ALA A 39 32.03 20.45 -16.26
C ALA A 39 33.17 19.90 -17.14
N PRO A 40 33.88 20.75 -17.89
CA PRO A 40 35.10 21.34 -17.33
C PRO A 40 35.34 22.81 -17.69
N ALA A 41 36.40 23.33 -17.06
CA ALA A 41 36.90 24.71 -17.03
C ALA A 41 37.58 25.19 -18.32
N ASP A 42 37.60 26.52 -18.51
CA ASP A 42 38.79 27.39 -18.71
C ASP A 42 38.30 28.85 -18.93
N GLN A 43 38.69 29.79 -18.07
CA GLN A 43 39.80 30.76 -18.24
C GLN A 43 39.71 31.63 -19.49
N ASP A 44 39.31 32.89 -19.32
CA ASP A 44 40.07 34.08 -19.72
C ASP A 44 39.26 35.37 -19.51
N GLY A 45 39.95 36.48 -19.21
CA GLY A 45 39.44 37.80 -19.59
C GLY A 45 39.21 38.83 -18.49
N THR A 46 40.30 39.32 -17.90
CA THR A 46 40.63 40.76 -17.85
C THR A 46 39.72 41.73 -17.07
N LEU A 47 40.28 42.22 -15.97
CA LEU A 47 39.91 43.44 -15.21
C LEU A 47 39.91 44.71 -16.08
N PRO A 48 39.00 45.68 -15.86
CA PRO A 48 39.27 47.07 -16.19
C PRO A 48 39.84 47.84 -14.98
N SER A 49 40.91 48.59 -15.24
CA SER A 49 41.57 49.53 -14.33
C SER A 49 40.83 50.89 -14.25
N PRO A 50 41.18 51.74 -13.26
CA PRO A 50 40.32 52.80 -12.73
C PRO A 50 40.49 54.13 -13.46
N VAL A 51 39.49 55.00 -13.33
CA VAL A 51 39.61 56.42 -13.67
C VAL A 51 39.36 57.23 -12.41
N GLU A 52 40.38 57.97 -11.97
CA GLU A 52 40.32 58.94 -10.89
C GLU A 52 39.55 60.19 -11.33
N GLY A 53 38.78 60.74 -10.39
CA GLY A 53 38.20 62.08 -10.48
C GLY A 53 37.90 62.58 -9.07
N LEU A 54 38.76 63.47 -8.57
CA LEU A 54 38.51 64.23 -7.35
C LEU A 54 37.36 65.21 -7.59
N ASP A 55 36.41 65.29 -6.66
CA ASP A 55 35.79 66.56 -6.32
C ASP A 55 35.35 66.59 -4.85
N THR A 56 35.66 67.71 -4.19
CA THR A 56 35.49 67.96 -2.75
C THR A 56 34.13 68.57 -2.44
N GLY A 57 33.44 68.07 -1.41
CA GLY A 57 32.26 68.75 -0.86
C GLY A 57 31.72 68.08 0.41
N SER A 58 31.80 68.78 1.54
CA SER A 58 31.28 68.35 2.85
C SER A 58 29.75 68.36 2.90
N GLY A 59 29.13 67.32 3.45
CA GLY A 59 27.70 67.29 3.77
C GLY A 59 27.36 66.15 4.72
N SER A 60 26.87 66.51 5.90
CA SER A 60 26.47 65.67 7.02
C SER A 60 25.19 64.83 6.78
N ASN A 61 25.04 63.79 7.61
CA ASN A 61 23.84 62.98 7.90
C ASN A 61 23.36 61.99 6.84
N SER A 62 23.39 60.70 7.17
CA SER A 62 22.22 59.99 7.70
C SER A 62 22.43 58.47 7.67
N ASP A 63 21.86 57.81 8.68
CA ASP A 63 21.86 56.37 8.89
C ASP A 63 21.64 55.56 7.59
N LEU A 64 22.63 54.77 7.21
CA LEU A 64 22.38 53.60 6.37
C LEU A 64 21.80 52.51 7.27
N PRO A 65 20.52 52.09 7.11
CA PRO A 65 20.10 50.84 7.71
C PRO A 65 20.95 49.78 7.02
N ALA A 66 21.73 49.05 7.80
CA ALA A 66 22.40 47.85 7.35
C ALA A 66 21.32 46.83 6.96
N HIS A 67 20.76 46.98 5.76
CA HIS A 67 19.92 45.99 5.13
C HIS A 67 20.77 44.73 5.10
N HIS A 68 20.39 43.73 5.89
CA HIS A 68 20.97 42.41 5.86
C HIS A 68 20.09 41.51 4.97
N PRO A 69 20.08 41.69 3.62
CA PRO A 69 19.35 40.80 2.73
C PRO A 69 19.84 39.35 2.85
N HIS A 70 21.09 39.16 3.31
CA HIS A 70 21.67 37.86 3.60
C HIS A 70 20.92 37.09 4.70
N HIS A 71 20.45 37.74 5.77
CA HIS A 71 19.73 37.04 6.84
C HIS A 71 18.31 36.61 6.40
N ALA A 72 17.62 37.46 5.64
CA ALA A 72 16.32 37.12 5.07
C ALA A 72 16.42 35.98 4.02
N HIS A 73 17.48 36.00 3.20
CA HIS A 73 17.77 34.97 2.21
C HIS A 73 18.11 33.62 2.88
N LEU A 74 18.95 33.63 3.93
CA LEU A 74 19.28 32.43 4.69
C LEU A 74 18.05 31.84 5.40
N ALA A 75 17.19 32.69 5.99
CA ALA A 75 15.93 32.24 6.59
C ALA A 75 14.98 31.61 5.55
N HIS A 76 14.91 32.17 4.35
CA HIS A 76 14.13 31.60 3.25
C HIS A 76 14.67 30.23 2.80
N ILE A 77 15.99 30.08 2.64
CA ILE A 77 16.62 28.79 2.30
C ILE A 77 16.38 27.74 3.39
N VAL A 78 16.46 28.10 4.68
CA VAL A 78 16.15 27.19 5.78
C VAL A 78 14.69 26.73 5.71
N CYS A 79 13.75 27.66 5.48
CA CYS A 79 12.34 27.32 5.28
C CYS A 79 12.11 26.38 4.09
N LEU A 80 12.76 26.64 2.94
CA LEU A 80 12.73 25.76 1.78
C LEU A 80 13.33 24.38 2.08
N THR A 81 14.39 24.32 2.89
CA THR A 81 15.03 23.07 3.31
C THR A 81 14.09 22.23 4.17
N GLU A 82 13.41 22.84 5.15
CA GLU A 82 12.41 22.14 5.96
C GLU A 82 11.21 21.67 5.13
N ARG A 83 10.74 22.47 4.17
CA ARG A 83 9.69 22.05 3.24
C ARG A 83 10.15 20.91 2.33
N ALA A 84 11.38 20.96 1.83
CA ALA A 84 11.97 19.89 1.04
C ALA A 84 12.09 18.59 1.84
N ARG A 85 12.48 18.65 3.12
CA ARG A 85 12.43 17.50 4.03
C ARG A 85 11.02 16.95 4.17
N GLY A 86 10.02 17.81 4.35
CA GLY A 86 8.61 17.43 4.37
C GLY A 86 8.17 16.68 3.11
N TYR A 87 8.59 17.13 1.93
CA TYR A 87 8.29 16.42 0.67
C TYR A 87 9.01 15.08 0.55
N VAL A 88 10.28 14.99 0.98
CA VAL A 88 11.02 13.72 1.04
C VAL A 88 10.34 12.72 1.98
N GLU A 89 9.86 13.19 3.12
CA GLU A 89 9.09 12.33 4.04
C GLU A 89 7.76 11.88 3.42
N ALA A 90 7.05 12.78 2.73
CA ALA A 90 5.77 12.51 2.09
C ALA A 90 5.87 11.55 0.88
N ALA A 91 7.04 11.44 0.25
CA ALA A 91 7.29 10.57 -0.90
C ALA A 91 7.08 9.06 -0.58
N SER A 92 7.14 8.67 0.70
CA SER A 92 6.87 7.31 1.13
C SER A 92 5.76 7.25 2.18
N SER A 93 4.95 6.20 2.18
CA SER A 93 3.89 6.04 3.19
C SER A 93 4.50 5.87 4.59
N ALA A 94 3.84 6.38 5.64
CA ALA A 94 4.30 6.23 7.02
C ALA A 94 4.54 4.76 7.41
N ASN A 95 3.75 3.83 6.86
CA ASN A 95 3.95 2.39 7.04
C ASN A 95 5.21 1.89 6.33
N THR A 96 5.51 2.38 5.13
CA THR A 96 6.77 2.08 4.43
C THR A 96 7.97 2.57 5.25
N ARG A 97 7.92 3.80 5.79
CA ARG A 97 8.98 4.36 6.63
C ARG A 97 9.23 3.53 7.89
N LYS A 98 8.16 3.17 8.61
CA LYS A 98 8.25 2.30 9.80
C LYS A 98 8.84 0.93 9.46
N ALA A 99 8.41 0.34 8.33
CA ALA A 99 8.93 -0.92 7.85
C ALA A 99 10.42 -0.84 7.51
N TYR A 100 10.83 0.23 6.81
CA TYR A 100 12.23 0.44 6.42
C TYR A 100 13.14 0.73 7.62
N ALA A 101 12.66 1.50 8.59
CA ALA A 101 13.39 1.71 9.84
C ALA A 101 13.58 0.41 10.63
N SER A 102 12.55 -0.45 10.68
CA SER A 102 12.64 -1.76 11.33
C SER A 102 13.59 -2.70 10.59
N ASP A 103 13.61 -2.68 9.26
CA ASP A 103 14.51 -3.51 8.46
C ASP A 103 15.97 -3.08 8.64
N TRP A 104 16.23 -1.76 8.65
CA TRP A 104 17.56 -1.22 8.91
C TRP A 104 18.08 -1.63 10.30
N LYS A 105 17.25 -1.45 11.34
CA LYS A 105 17.59 -1.90 12.70
C LYS A 105 17.95 -3.38 12.75
N HIS A 106 17.21 -4.22 12.01
CA HIS A 106 17.48 -5.64 11.95
C HIS A 106 18.80 -5.95 11.23
N PHE A 107 19.08 -5.31 10.10
CA PHE A 107 20.35 -5.44 9.39
C PHE A 107 21.52 -4.99 10.25
N SER A 108 21.48 -3.78 10.83
CA SER A 108 22.55 -3.27 11.69
C SER A 108 22.75 -4.13 12.94
N ALA A 109 21.68 -4.71 13.50
CA ALA A 109 21.82 -5.65 14.61
C ALA A 109 22.45 -6.98 14.19
N TRP A 110 22.14 -7.48 12.99
CA TRP A 110 22.78 -8.67 12.43
C TRP A 110 24.27 -8.43 12.14
N CYS A 111 24.62 -7.32 11.47
CA CYS A 111 26.01 -6.93 11.22
C CYS A 111 26.84 -6.91 12.50
N ARG A 112 26.33 -6.25 13.56
CA ARG A 112 26.99 -6.20 14.87
C ARG A 112 27.22 -7.58 15.49
N ARG A 113 26.24 -8.49 15.41
CA ARG A 113 26.39 -9.86 15.94
C ARG A 113 27.36 -10.70 15.11
N SER A 114 27.48 -10.42 13.82
CA SER A 114 28.36 -11.13 12.90
C SER A 114 29.78 -10.52 12.82
N GLY A 115 30.09 -9.50 13.61
CA GLY A 115 31.38 -8.80 13.56
C GLY A 115 31.62 -8.01 12.27
N LEU A 116 30.55 -7.69 11.52
CA LEU A 116 30.61 -6.97 10.25
C LEU A 116 30.19 -5.51 10.45
N ALA A 117 30.78 -4.61 9.67
CA ALA A 117 30.35 -3.23 9.61
C ALA A 117 29.07 -3.10 8.76
N ALA A 118 28.09 -2.32 9.25
CA ALA A 118 26.86 -2.03 8.50
C ALA A 118 27.06 -0.95 7.42
N LEU A 119 28.17 -0.22 7.48
CA LEU A 119 28.61 0.79 6.53
C LEU A 119 30.11 0.56 6.24
N PRO A 120 30.59 0.77 5.00
CA PRO A 120 29.84 1.24 3.83
C PRO A 120 28.92 0.17 3.20
N ALA A 121 28.19 0.53 2.15
CA ALA A 121 27.27 -0.32 1.40
C ALA A 121 27.97 -1.46 0.64
N ASN A 122 28.54 -2.43 1.35
CA ASN A 122 29.26 -3.57 0.77
C ASN A 122 28.27 -4.66 0.27
N PRO A 123 28.23 -4.96 -1.04
CA PRO A 123 27.36 -6.00 -1.59
C PRO A 123 27.58 -7.40 -1.00
N GLN A 124 28.81 -7.73 -0.58
CA GLN A 124 29.13 -9.02 0.06
C GLN A 124 28.44 -9.15 1.42
N THR A 125 28.50 -8.10 2.25
CA THR A 125 27.82 -8.06 3.55
C THR A 125 26.32 -8.17 3.39
N VAL A 126 25.75 -7.52 2.37
CA VAL A 126 24.32 -7.63 2.05
C VAL A 126 23.97 -9.04 1.55
N GLY A 127 24.81 -9.65 0.72
CA GLY A 127 24.69 -11.04 0.27
C GLY A 127 24.64 -12.03 1.43
N LEU A 128 25.59 -11.93 2.36
CA LEU A 128 25.60 -12.73 3.59
C LEU A 128 24.35 -12.50 4.45
N TYR A 129 23.89 -11.25 4.55
CA TYR A 129 22.69 -10.91 5.30
C TYR A 129 21.41 -11.55 4.72
N ILE A 130 21.22 -11.51 3.40
CA ILE A 130 20.04 -12.11 2.76
C ILE A 130 20.09 -13.64 2.84
N THR A 131 21.28 -14.25 2.79
CA THR A 131 21.46 -15.68 3.07
C THR A 131 21.05 -16.00 4.49
N ALA A 132 21.53 -15.25 5.49
CA ALA A 132 21.14 -15.43 6.88
C ALA A 132 19.63 -15.25 7.10
N CYS A 133 18.97 -14.35 6.36
CA CYS A 133 17.51 -14.22 6.40
C CYS A 133 16.79 -15.46 5.83
N ALA A 134 17.37 -16.11 4.81
CA ALA A 134 16.81 -17.31 4.20
C ALA A 134 17.08 -18.58 5.01
N THR A 135 18.19 -18.66 5.74
CA THR A 135 18.62 -19.84 6.51
C THR A 135 18.42 -19.73 8.01
N ASN A 136 17.80 -18.66 8.50
CA ASN A 136 17.60 -18.37 9.92
C ASN A 136 18.91 -18.13 10.71
N GLY A 137 19.93 -17.56 10.08
CA GLY A 137 21.21 -17.30 10.74
C GLY A 137 21.98 -18.57 11.11
N ALA A 138 21.57 -19.74 10.62
CA ALA A 138 22.39 -20.94 10.68
C ALA A 138 23.69 -20.66 9.93
N ILE A 139 24.79 -20.61 10.66
CA ILE A 139 26.13 -20.72 10.09
C ILE A 139 26.21 -22.17 9.58
N VAL A 140 26.11 -22.35 8.27
CA VAL A 140 26.46 -23.62 7.64
C VAL A 140 27.98 -23.68 7.68
N GLY A 141 28.51 -24.35 8.70
CA GLY A 141 29.87 -24.81 8.77
C GLY A 141 29.85 -26.22 9.33
N ASP A 142 30.73 -27.08 8.84
CA ASP A 142 30.81 -28.50 9.18
C ASP A 142 31.16 -28.77 10.67
N ASN A 143 31.25 -27.72 11.49
CA ASN A 143 31.51 -27.75 12.93
C ASN A 143 30.44 -26.99 13.74
N ALA A 144 29.15 -27.19 13.44
CA ALA A 144 28.11 -26.76 14.35
C ALA A 144 28.16 -27.65 15.62
N PRO A 145 28.30 -27.10 16.84
CA PRO A 145 28.27 -27.91 18.04
C PRO A 145 26.89 -28.56 18.12
N ALA A 146 26.89 -29.90 18.15
CA ALA A 146 25.75 -30.72 18.49
C ALA A 146 25.43 -30.54 19.99
N SER A 147 24.98 -29.35 20.38
CA SER A 147 24.47 -29.13 21.72
C SER A 147 23.41 -28.04 21.68
N GLY A 148 22.20 -28.44 22.02
CA GLY A 148 21.03 -27.57 22.12
C GLY A 148 21.31 -26.36 22.98
N SER A 149 21.15 -25.19 22.38
CA SER A 149 21.10 -23.91 23.07
C SER A 149 19.90 -23.15 22.52
N SER A 150 18.74 -23.39 23.13
CA SER A 150 17.70 -22.39 23.47
C SER A 150 17.53 -21.17 22.54
N GLY A 151 17.51 -21.37 21.23
CA GLY A 151 17.10 -20.37 20.26
C GLY A 151 15.64 -20.63 19.91
N ARG A 152 14.76 -19.64 20.06
CA ARG A 152 13.41 -19.67 19.48
C ARG A 152 13.46 -20.31 18.08
N ASP A 153 12.51 -21.18 17.75
CA ASP A 153 12.24 -21.63 16.38
C ASP A 153 11.93 -20.41 15.49
N ILE A 154 12.97 -19.69 15.05
CA ILE A 154 12.82 -18.52 14.20
C ILE A 154 12.64 -19.06 12.80
N LYS A 155 11.41 -18.99 12.30
CA LYS A 155 11.11 -19.42 10.93
C LYS A 155 11.89 -18.54 9.93
N PRO A 156 12.51 -19.13 8.89
CA PRO A 156 13.20 -18.36 7.85
C PRO A 156 12.27 -17.35 7.17
N ASN A 157 12.84 -16.23 6.72
CA ASN A 157 12.07 -15.18 6.06
C ASN A 157 11.62 -15.64 4.67
N SER A 158 10.36 -15.36 4.33
CA SER A 158 9.85 -15.53 2.97
C SER A 158 10.65 -14.68 1.96
N VAL A 159 10.79 -15.14 0.71
CA VAL A 159 11.42 -14.38 -0.38
C VAL A 159 10.92 -12.93 -0.48
N ALA A 160 9.60 -12.71 -0.43
CA ALA A 160 9.00 -11.37 -0.48
C ALA A 160 9.46 -10.45 0.67
N THR A 161 9.73 -11.01 1.85
CA THR A 161 10.26 -10.26 2.99
C THR A 161 11.73 -9.90 2.76
N ILE A 162 12.53 -10.80 2.19
CA ILE A 162 13.94 -10.56 1.86
C ILE A 162 14.05 -9.48 0.78
N GLU A 163 13.23 -9.55 -0.28
CA GLU A 163 13.19 -8.52 -1.32
C GLU A 163 12.79 -7.15 -0.79
N ARG A 164 11.81 -7.10 0.12
CA ARG A 164 11.41 -5.86 0.81
C ARG A 164 12.56 -5.31 1.65
N ARG A 165 13.29 -6.16 2.38
CA ARG A 165 14.48 -5.77 3.16
C ARG A 165 15.55 -5.21 2.23
N LEU A 166 15.83 -5.84 1.09
CA LEU A 166 16.77 -5.30 0.09
C LEU A 166 16.36 -3.92 -0.41
N SER A 167 15.07 -3.71 -0.73
CA SER A 167 14.58 -2.38 -1.10
C SER A 167 14.74 -1.36 0.04
N SER A 168 14.51 -1.78 1.28
CA SER A 168 14.76 -0.96 2.44
C SER A 168 16.24 -0.60 2.62
N LEU A 169 17.15 -1.55 2.39
CA LEU A 169 18.59 -1.33 2.49
C LEU A 169 19.05 -0.35 1.42
N SER A 170 18.69 -0.56 0.15
CA SER A 170 19.01 0.37 -0.93
C SER A 170 18.53 1.79 -0.61
N TRP A 171 17.30 1.93 -0.09
CA TRP A 171 16.78 3.23 0.34
C TRP A 171 17.61 3.81 1.50
N ASN A 172 17.92 3.02 2.54
CA ASN A 172 18.68 3.50 3.68
C ASN A 172 20.12 3.90 3.35
N PHE A 173 20.80 3.18 2.45
CA PHE A 173 22.12 3.58 1.96
C PHE A 173 22.02 4.88 1.17
N LEU A 174 21.00 5.01 0.30
CA LEU A 174 20.79 6.23 -0.49
C LEU A 174 20.57 7.47 0.40
N GLN A 175 19.78 7.33 1.47
CA GLN A 175 19.59 8.41 2.46
C GLN A 175 20.89 8.81 3.18
N ARG A 176 21.94 7.99 3.10
CA ARG A 176 23.28 8.24 3.69
C ARG A 176 24.33 8.59 2.63
N GLY A 177 23.91 8.92 1.41
CA GLY A 177 24.81 9.27 0.31
C GLY A 177 25.55 8.09 -0.30
N GLN A 178 25.14 6.85 -0.03
CA GLN A 178 25.77 5.64 -0.56
C GLN A 178 24.81 4.91 -1.50
N THR A 179 25.33 4.31 -2.56
CA THR A 179 24.54 3.47 -3.46
C THR A 179 24.77 2.00 -3.15
N LEU A 180 23.72 1.20 -3.25
CA LEU A 180 23.80 -0.25 -3.18
C LEU A 180 23.35 -0.82 -4.52
N ASP A 181 24.29 -1.30 -5.33
CA ASP A 181 23.96 -1.97 -6.58
C ASP A 181 23.40 -3.37 -6.31
N ARG A 182 22.10 -3.53 -6.57
CA ARG A 182 21.39 -4.81 -6.40
C ARG A 182 21.71 -5.82 -7.51
N LYS A 183 22.33 -5.37 -8.60
CA LYS A 183 22.76 -6.22 -9.71
C LYS A 183 24.13 -6.84 -9.46
N ASP A 184 24.85 -6.37 -8.43
CA ASP A 184 26.10 -7.00 -8.01
C ASP A 184 25.90 -8.50 -7.77
N ARG A 185 26.85 -9.31 -8.22
CA ARG A 185 26.77 -10.78 -8.18
C ARG A 185 26.49 -11.32 -6.77
N HIS A 186 27.02 -10.68 -5.72
CA HIS A 186 26.87 -11.14 -4.34
C HIS A 186 25.43 -10.94 -3.82
N ILE A 187 24.64 -10.11 -4.49
CA ILE A 187 23.22 -9.92 -4.18
C ILE A 187 22.35 -10.66 -5.20
N ALA A 188 22.58 -10.43 -6.50
CA ALA A 188 21.73 -10.94 -7.58
C ALA A 188 21.73 -12.47 -7.64
N THR A 189 22.91 -13.09 -7.60
CA THR A 189 23.05 -14.56 -7.68
C THR A 189 22.49 -15.24 -6.43
N VAL A 190 22.76 -14.67 -5.24
CA VAL A 190 22.22 -15.19 -3.98
C VAL A 190 20.70 -15.08 -3.95
N MET A 191 20.14 -13.94 -4.39
CA MET A 191 18.69 -13.78 -4.51
C MET A 191 18.07 -14.74 -5.52
N ALA A 192 18.74 -15.02 -6.64
CA ALA A 192 18.28 -16.02 -7.61
C ALA A 192 18.23 -17.42 -6.97
N GLY A 193 19.28 -17.81 -6.23
CA GLY A 193 19.29 -19.06 -5.45
C GLY A 193 18.16 -19.12 -4.43
N ILE A 194 17.99 -18.07 -3.61
CA ILE A 194 16.90 -17.97 -2.63
C ILE A 194 15.52 -18.11 -3.29
N ARG A 195 15.32 -17.51 -4.46
CA ARG A 195 14.07 -17.66 -5.23
C ARG A 195 13.88 -19.10 -5.69
N ASN A 196 14.88 -19.70 -6.31
CA ASN A 196 14.77 -21.06 -6.84
C ASN A 196 14.52 -22.10 -5.72
N THR A 197 15.11 -21.90 -4.54
CA THR A 197 14.99 -22.86 -3.43
C THR A 197 13.79 -22.59 -2.52
N HIS A 198 13.43 -21.32 -2.28
CA HIS A 198 12.47 -20.94 -1.23
C HIS A 198 11.25 -20.16 -1.73
N ALA A 199 11.17 -19.80 -3.02
CA ALA A 199 9.97 -19.17 -3.53
C ALA A 199 8.80 -20.14 -3.42
N ARG A 200 7.73 -19.65 -2.80
CA ARG A 200 6.45 -20.32 -2.72
C ARG A 200 5.38 -19.36 -3.20
N PRO A 201 4.29 -19.86 -3.81
CA PRO A 201 3.14 -19.02 -4.11
C PRO A 201 2.72 -18.23 -2.86
N PRO A 202 2.43 -16.92 -2.97
CA PRO A 202 2.04 -16.12 -1.82
C PRO A 202 0.85 -16.74 -1.10
N VAL A 203 0.96 -16.93 0.22
CA VAL A 203 -0.17 -17.37 1.05
C VAL A 203 -1.19 -16.24 1.08
N GLN A 204 -2.25 -16.40 0.29
CA GLN A 204 -3.35 -15.45 0.26
C GLN A 204 -4.34 -15.77 1.37
N LYS A 205 -4.85 -14.71 2.00
CA LYS A 205 -5.84 -14.83 3.06
C LYS A 205 -7.17 -15.28 2.47
N GLU A 206 -7.91 -16.05 3.25
CA GLU A 206 -9.22 -16.50 2.85
C GLU A 206 -10.16 -15.30 2.74
N ALA A 207 -11.00 -15.31 1.70
CA ALA A 207 -11.95 -14.25 1.44
C ALA A 207 -13.18 -14.46 2.33
N VAL A 208 -13.61 -13.41 3.00
CA VAL A 208 -14.86 -13.39 3.78
C VAL A 208 -15.97 -13.09 2.79
N MET A 209 -16.91 -14.00 2.57
CA MET A 209 -18.04 -13.83 1.65
C MET A 209 -19.14 -12.95 2.24
N ALA A 210 -20.18 -12.63 1.47
CA ALA A 210 -21.29 -11.80 1.95
C ALA A 210 -22.03 -12.46 3.13
N GLU A 211 -22.22 -13.78 3.06
CA GLU A 211 -22.86 -14.60 4.09
C GLU A 211 -22.02 -14.62 5.36
N ASP A 212 -20.69 -14.71 5.21
CA ASP A 212 -19.75 -14.62 6.34
C ASP A 212 -19.84 -13.26 7.03
N ILE A 213 -19.97 -12.16 6.28
CA ILE A 213 -20.17 -10.82 6.87
C ILE A 213 -21.45 -10.78 7.70
N ILE A 214 -22.55 -11.34 7.20
CA ILE A 214 -23.82 -11.38 7.93
C ILE A 214 -23.65 -12.12 9.25
N ALA A 215 -23.05 -13.32 9.23
CA ALA A 215 -22.76 -14.09 10.44
C ALA A 215 -21.82 -13.34 11.40
N MET A 216 -20.77 -12.69 10.89
CA MET A 216 -19.88 -11.86 11.71
C MET A 216 -20.63 -10.70 12.39
N LEU A 217 -21.60 -10.09 11.72
CA LEU A 217 -22.40 -8.98 12.27
C LEU A 217 -23.38 -9.41 13.36
N GLU A 218 -23.75 -10.69 13.42
CA GLU A 218 -24.60 -11.27 14.48
C GLU A 218 -23.82 -11.42 15.79
N THR A 219 -22.50 -11.59 15.71
CA THR A 219 -21.61 -11.68 16.90
C THR A 219 -21.33 -10.33 17.57
N ILE A 220 -21.73 -9.22 16.94
CA ILE A 220 -21.44 -7.87 17.42
C ILE A 220 -22.56 -7.37 18.34
N ASP A 221 -22.19 -6.98 19.56
CA ASP A 221 -23.09 -6.28 20.49
C ASP A 221 -23.42 -4.87 19.98
N ARG A 222 -24.62 -4.70 19.41
CA ARG A 222 -25.10 -3.43 18.84
C ARG A 222 -25.58 -2.43 19.89
N SER A 223 -25.62 -2.81 21.17
CA SER A 223 -26.00 -1.91 22.27
C SER A 223 -24.85 -1.00 22.72
N SER A 224 -23.61 -1.35 22.40
CA SER A 224 -22.42 -0.56 22.74
C SER A 224 -21.91 0.30 21.57
N LEU A 225 -21.30 1.45 21.87
CA LEU A 225 -20.63 2.28 20.86
C LEU A 225 -19.52 1.50 20.15
N ARG A 226 -18.85 0.59 20.87
CA ARG A 226 -17.83 -0.28 20.29
C ARG A 226 -18.41 -1.16 19.19
N GLY A 227 -19.56 -1.79 19.44
CA GLY A 227 -20.17 -2.64 18.41
C GLY A 227 -20.71 -1.84 17.24
N LEU A 228 -21.29 -0.66 17.46
CA LEU A 228 -21.69 0.24 16.36
C LEU A 228 -20.50 0.61 15.47
N ARG A 229 -19.36 0.96 16.07
CA ARG A 229 -18.11 1.22 15.35
C ARG A 229 -17.63 0.00 14.57
N ASP A 230 -17.53 -1.15 15.25
CA ASP A 230 -17.01 -2.38 14.68
C ASP A 230 -17.87 -2.87 13.50
N ARG A 231 -19.21 -2.75 13.63
CA ARG A 231 -20.16 -2.97 12.53
C ARG A 231 -19.91 -2.05 11.34
N ALA A 232 -19.76 -0.75 11.56
CA ALA A 232 -19.47 0.20 10.49
C ALA A 232 -18.12 -0.10 9.80
N MET A 233 -17.09 -0.47 10.56
CA MET A 233 -15.77 -0.84 10.02
C MET A 233 -15.81 -2.11 9.15
N LEU A 234 -16.53 -3.15 9.56
CA LEU A 234 -16.68 -4.37 8.77
C LEU A 234 -17.41 -4.10 7.46
N LEU A 235 -18.54 -3.38 7.53
CA LEU A 235 -19.38 -3.10 6.38
C LEU A 235 -18.70 -2.19 5.35
N ILE A 236 -18.07 -1.09 5.78
CA ILE A 236 -17.34 -0.22 4.85
C ILE A 236 -16.08 -0.92 4.30
N GLY A 237 -15.40 -1.70 5.14
CA GLY A 237 -14.21 -2.45 4.75
C GLY A 237 -14.51 -3.51 3.69
N TYR A 238 -15.64 -4.20 3.83
CA TYR A 238 -16.14 -5.15 2.85
C TYR A 238 -16.67 -4.44 1.60
N ALA A 239 -17.69 -3.57 1.72
CA ALA A 239 -18.38 -2.96 0.58
C ALA A 239 -17.48 -2.04 -0.26
N GLY A 240 -16.50 -1.37 0.36
CA GLY A 240 -15.52 -0.55 -0.36
C GLY A 240 -14.25 -1.31 -0.78
N GLY A 241 -14.08 -2.58 -0.35
CA GLY A 241 -12.86 -3.34 -0.59
C GLY A 241 -11.61 -2.66 -0.02
N LEU A 242 -11.76 -2.01 1.13
CA LEU A 242 -10.76 -1.10 1.70
C LEU A 242 -9.66 -1.86 2.46
N ARG A 243 -8.43 -1.37 2.37
CA ARG A 243 -7.34 -1.83 3.22
C ARG A 243 -7.53 -1.31 4.65
N ARG A 244 -7.01 -2.05 5.63
CA ARG A 244 -7.10 -1.67 7.07
C ARG A 244 -6.65 -0.23 7.34
N SER A 245 -5.58 0.22 6.71
CA SER A 245 -5.06 1.59 6.84
C SER A 245 -5.91 2.63 6.12
N GLU A 246 -6.62 2.25 5.05
CA GLU A 246 -7.56 3.13 4.36
C GLU A 246 -8.79 3.35 5.25
N ILE A 247 -9.33 2.28 5.87
CA ILE A 247 -10.49 2.37 6.77
C ILE A 247 -10.22 3.34 7.93
N VAL A 248 -9.14 3.13 8.69
CA VAL A 248 -8.85 3.98 9.86
C VAL A 248 -8.35 5.38 9.47
N GLY A 249 -7.87 5.55 8.23
CA GLY A 249 -7.39 6.82 7.70
C GLY A 249 -8.49 7.77 7.22
N LEU A 250 -9.77 7.36 7.31
CA LEU A 250 -10.91 8.19 6.94
C LEU A 250 -11.21 9.25 8.00
N ASP A 251 -11.45 10.46 7.53
CA ASP A 251 -12.02 11.58 8.28
C ASP A 251 -13.47 11.83 7.87
N LEU A 252 -14.19 12.67 8.63
CA LEU A 252 -15.55 13.05 8.26
C LEU A 252 -15.60 13.95 7.03
N LYS A 253 -14.62 14.84 6.87
CA LYS A 253 -14.52 15.80 5.76
C LYS A 253 -13.06 15.94 5.30
N PRO A 254 -12.81 16.53 4.12
CA PRO A 254 -11.45 16.83 3.68
C PRO A 254 -10.68 17.67 4.71
N GLU A 255 -9.37 17.46 4.77
CA GLU A 255 -8.40 18.35 5.44
C GLU A 255 -8.67 18.61 6.93
N GLN A 256 -9.30 17.67 7.64
CA GLN A 256 -9.59 17.82 9.07
C GLN A 256 -8.42 17.42 9.98
N THR A 257 -7.54 16.55 9.51
CA THR A 257 -6.37 16.11 10.28
C THR A 257 -5.14 15.97 9.39
N GLU A 258 -3.96 16.18 9.96
CA GLU A 258 -2.68 16.05 9.25
C GLU A 258 -2.40 14.62 8.79
N ASP A 259 -2.82 13.63 9.58
CA ASP A 259 -2.62 12.21 9.30
C ASP A 259 -3.76 11.58 8.49
N GLY A 260 -4.79 12.35 8.14
CA GLY A 260 -5.93 11.96 7.32
C GLY A 260 -5.50 11.47 5.92
N ARG A 261 -6.08 10.35 5.48
CA ARG A 261 -5.76 9.71 4.19
C ARG A 261 -6.99 9.53 3.31
N GLY A 262 -8.10 10.13 3.68
CA GLY A 262 -9.36 10.05 2.97
C GLY A 262 -10.51 10.62 3.78
N TRP A 263 -11.66 10.75 3.14
CA TRP A 263 -12.91 11.20 3.78
C TRP A 263 -14.11 10.51 3.16
N ILE A 264 -15.28 10.74 3.74
CA ILE A 264 -16.55 10.22 3.24
C ILE A 264 -17.52 11.35 2.86
N GLU A 265 -18.37 11.09 1.89
CA GLU A 265 -19.49 11.94 1.52
C GLU A 265 -20.74 11.07 1.40
N ILE A 266 -21.79 11.39 2.16
CA ILE A 266 -23.00 10.56 2.24
C ILE A 266 -24.11 11.20 1.40
N PHE A 267 -24.69 10.40 0.52
CA PHE A 267 -25.77 10.76 -0.37
C PHE A 267 -27.02 9.88 -0.12
N ASP A 268 -28.12 10.22 -0.77
CA ASP A 268 -29.36 9.44 -0.66
C ASP A 268 -29.20 8.04 -1.24
N LYS A 269 -28.46 7.87 -2.33
CA LYS A 269 -28.26 6.57 -2.99
C LYS A 269 -27.09 5.76 -2.43
N GLY A 270 -26.20 6.36 -1.66
CA GLY A 270 -24.95 5.71 -1.25
C GLY A 270 -23.99 6.63 -0.51
N MET A 271 -22.71 6.29 -0.54
CA MET A 271 -21.61 7.05 0.03
C MET A 271 -20.42 7.01 -0.92
N LEU A 272 -19.78 8.14 -1.13
CA LEU A 272 -18.50 8.26 -1.83
C LEU A 272 -17.38 8.25 -0.80
N VAL A 273 -16.34 7.46 -1.05
CA VAL A 273 -15.16 7.38 -0.19
C VAL A 273 -13.94 7.78 -0.99
N THR A 274 -13.35 8.92 -0.64
CA THR A 274 -12.14 9.45 -1.29
C THR A 274 -10.92 9.00 -0.51
N LEU A 275 -9.93 8.42 -1.21
CA LEU A 275 -8.79 7.74 -0.60
C LEU A 275 -7.47 8.14 -1.25
N ARG A 276 -6.47 8.40 -0.42
CA ARG A 276 -5.08 8.59 -0.86
C ARG A 276 -4.32 7.28 -0.86
N GLY A 277 -4.33 6.61 -2.01
CA GLY A 277 -3.59 5.39 -2.27
C GLY A 277 -2.09 5.60 -2.44
N LYS A 278 -1.40 4.56 -2.94
CA LYS A 278 0.04 4.63 -3.27
C LYS A 278 0.31 5.44 -4.54
N THR A 279 -0.64 5.45 -5.47
CA THR A 279 -0.52 6.02 -6.82
C THR A 279 -1.31 7.32 -6.99
N GLY A 280 -1.76 7.93 -5.88
CA GLY A 280 -2.58 9.13 -5.90
C GLY A 280 -3.95 8.94 -5.25
N TRP A 281 -4.84 9.89 -5.50
CA TRP A 281 -6.22 9.88 -5.04
C TRP A 281 -7.08 8.96 -5.89
N ARG A 282 -8.06 8.31 -5.25
CA ARG A 282 -9.07 7.51 -5.91
C ARG A 282 -10.37 7.59 -5.13
N GLU A 283 -11.47 7.42 -5.85
CA GLU A 283 -12.81 7.37 -5.28
C GLU A 283 -13.36 5.95 -5.32
N VAL A 284 -14.13 5.62 -4.29
CA VAL A 284 -14.80 4.32 -4.11
C VAL A 284 -16.25 4.59 -3.80
N GLU A 285 -17.13 4.16 -4.69
CA GLU A 285 -18.57 4.29 -4.54
C GLU A 285 -19.10 3.12 -3.71
N ILE A 286 -19.90 3.40 -2.68
CA ILE A 286 -20.52 2.40 -1.81
C ILE A 286 -22.03 2.62 -1.82
N GLY A 287 -22.76 1.69 -2.44
CA GLY A 287 -24.22 1.71 -2.45
C GLY A 287 -24.84 1.41 -1.08
N ARG A 288 -26.11 1.77 -0.91
CA ARG A 288 -26.90 1.31 0.25
C ARG A 288 -27.14 -0.21 0.16
N GLY A 289 -27.10 -0.87 1.31
CA GLY A 289 -27.48 -2.28 1.41
C GLY A 289 -29.00 -2.46 1.38
N SER A 290 -29.43 -3.66 1.01
CA SER A 290 -30.85 -4.04 0.92
C SER A 290 -31.57 -4.08 2.28
N SER A 291 -30.83 -4.17 3.39
CA SER A 291 -31.40 -4.16 4.74
C SER A 291 -30.70 -3.15 5.63
N HIS A 292 -31.41 -2.60 6.63
CA HIS A 292 -30.81 -1.74 7.63
C HIS A 292 -29.69 -2.42 8.42
N ALA A 293 -29.77 -3.75 8.62
CA ALA A 293 -28.78 -4.51 9.37
C ALA A 293 -27.43 -4.59 8.63
N THR A 294 -27.46 -4.76 7.31
CA THR A 294 -26.28 -4.94 6.45
C THR A 294 -25.88 -3.68 5.67
N CYS A 295 -26.63 -2.59 5.75
CA CYS A 295 -26.33 -1.38 4.99
C CYS A 295 -25.10 -0.62 5.55
N PRO A 296 -24.02 -0.45 4.74
CA PRO A 296 -22.81 0.26 5.17
C PRO A 296 -23.07 1.74 5.46
N VAL A 297 -23.91 2.39 4.67
CA VAL A 297 -24.26 3.81 4.85
C VAL A 297 -24.98 4.02 6.18
N VAL A 298 -26.00 3.20 6.47
CA VAL A 298 -26.73 3.26 7.75
C VAL A 298 -25.79 3.00 8.92
N ALA A 299 -24.91 1.99 8.82
CA ALA A 299 -23.97 1.68 9.88
C ALA A 299 -23.02 2.86 10.19
N VAL A 300 -22.48 3.51 9.16
CA VAL A 300 -21.62 4.69 9.32
C VAL A 300 -22.41 5.87 9.91
N GLN A 301 -23.61 6.16 9.40
CA GLN A 301 -24.47 7.22 9.95
C GLN A 301 -24.84 6.98 11.42
N THR A 302 -25.19 5.73 11.76
CA THR A 302 -25.47 5.33 13.15
C THR A 302 -24.25 5.55 14.03
N TRP A 303 -23.07 5.09 13.60
CA TRP A 303 -21.83 5.31 14.33
C TRP A 303 -21.55 6.81 14.56
N ILE A 304 -21.58 7.63 13.52
CA ILE A 304 -21.33 9.08 13.62
C ILE A 304 -22.28 9.75 14.62
N ARG A 305 -23.58 9.43 14.53
CA ARG A 305 -24.62 9.97 15.40
C ARG A 305 -24.39 9.62 16.87
N PHE A 306 -24.23 8.33 17.18
CA PHE A 306 -24.12 7.86 18.56
C PHE A 306 -22.75 8.16 19.19
N ALA A 307 -21.69 8.19 18.39
CA ALA A 307 -20.36 8.59 18.85
C ALA A 307 -20.16 10.11 18.89
N LYS A 308 -21.18 10.90 18.49
CA LYS A 308 -21.18 12.37 18.49
C LYS A 308 -19.96 12.96 17.77
N ILE A 309 -19.62 12.39 16.63
CA ILE A 309 -18.44 12.79 15.84
C ILE A 309 -18.86 13.97 14.95
N ALA A 310 -18.30 15.16 15.24
CA ALA A 310 -18.57 16.37 14.46
C ALA A 310 -17.43 16.74 13.50
N HIS A 311 -16.17 16.43 13.87
CA HIS A 311 -14.97 16.80 13.12
C HIS A 311 -13.83 15.83 13.39
N GLY A 312 -13.02 15.48 12.39
CA GLY A 312 -11.78 14.70 12.54
C GLY A 312 -11.94 13.23 12.15
N PRO A 313 -11.18 12.31 12.80
CA PRO A 313 -11.15 10.90 12.40
C PRO A 313 -12.53 10.24 12.51
N LEU A 314 -12.92 9.51 11.46
CA LEU A 314 -14.17 8.77 11.40
C LEU A 314 -14.18 7.62 12.40
N PHE A 315 -13.09 6.85 12.49
CA PHE A 315 -12.99 5.72 13.41
C PHE A 315 -12.04 6.02 14.56
N ARG A 316 -12.61 6.05 15.76
CA ARG A 316 -11.91 6.44 16.99
C ARG A 316 -11.80 5.30 18.00
N ARG A 317 -10.88 5.43 18.93
CA ARG A 317 -10.81 4.52 20.08
C ARG A 317 -12.07 4.68 20.94
N VAL A 318 -12.61 3.55 21.40
CA VAL A 318 -13.77 3.52 22.32
C VAL A 318 -13.32 3.05 23.69
N THR A 319 -13.50 3.89 24.70
CA THR A 319 -13.15 3.74 26.12
C THR A 319 -14.41 3.53 26.97
N GLY A 320 -14.30 3.60 28.31
CA GLY A 320 -15.46 3.54 29.20
C GLY A 320 -16.29 2.26 29.07
N ARG A 321 -15.64 1.09 28.96
CA ARG A 321 -16.30 -0.20 28.69
C ARG A 321 -17.21 -0.20 27.46
N GLY A 322 -16.89 0.58 26.43
CA GLY A 322 -17.66 0.60 25.18
C GLY A 322 -18.67 1.74 25.08
N LYS A 323 -18.64 2.72 25.98
CA LYS A 323 -19.64 3.80 26.08
C LYS A 323 -19.15 5.18 25.62
N GLU A 324 -17.84 5.38 25.44
CA GLU A 324 -17.26 6.68 25.10
C GLU A 324 -16.34 6.59 23.91
N ALA A 325 -16.47 7.50 22.94
CA ALA A 325 -15.53 7.65 21.83
C ALA A 325 -14.49 8.72 22.18
N GLY A 326 -13.21 8.36 22.14
CA GLY A 326 -12.11 9.31 22.34
C GLY A 326 -11.91 10.22 21.13
N ALA A 327 -10.90 11.10 21.19
CA ALA A 327 -10.52 11.98 20.07
C ALA A 327 -9.60 11.29 19.05
N ASP A 328 -8.79 10.33 19.50
CA ASP A 328 -7.72 9.75 18.69
C ASP A 328 -8.19 8.79 17.60
N ARG A 329 -7.52 8.86 16.46
CA ARG A 329 -7.66 7.90 15.35
C ARG A 329 -7.35 6.48 15.80
N LEU A 330 -8.15 5.53 15.30
CA LEU A 330 -7.97 4.12 15.62
C LEU A 330 -6.72 3.53 14.92
N ASN A 331 -6.03 2.62 15.62
CA ASN A 331 -4.90 1.88 15.05
C ASN A 331 -5.38 0.81 14.05
N ASP A 332 -4.71 0.69 12.89
CA ASP A 332 -5.05 -0.25 11.81
C ASP A 332 -5.02 -1.74 12.21
N LYS A 333 -4.26 -2.09 13.26
CA LYS A 333 -4.24 -3.45 13.83
C LYS A 333 -5.58 -3.83 14.45
N GLN A 334 -6.40 -2.86 14.87
CA GLN A 334 -7.72 -3.13 15.43
C GLN A 334 -8.66 -3.76 14.42
N ILE A 335 -8.59 -3.39 13.15
CA ILE A 335 -9.38 -4.03 12.09
C ILE A 335 -9.00 -5.51 11.94
N ALA A 336 -7.71 -5.84 11.99
CA ALA A 336 -7.26 -7.23 11.90
C ALA A 336 -7.74 -8.07 13.10
N ARG A 337 -7.72 -7.49 14.31
CA ARG A 337 -8.22 -8.13 15.53
C ARG A 337 -9.74 -8.31 15.50
N LEU A 338 -10.45 -7.30 15.01
CA LEU A 338 -11.90 -7.35 14.82
C LEU A 338 -12.28 -8.51 13.90
N VAL A 339 -11.71 -8.56 12.69
CA VAL A 339 -12.02 -9.62 11.72
C VAL A 339 -11.76 -11.01 12.30
N LYS A 340 -10.60 -11.22 12.96
CA LYS A 340 -10.27 -12.51 13.58
C LYS A 340 -11.28 -12.91 14.64
N ARG A 341 -11.58 -12.00 15.57
CA ARG A 341 -12.54 -12.25 16.66
C ARG A 341 -13.94 -12.57 16.15
N THR A 342 -14.44 -11.83 15.16
CA THR A 342 -15.80 -12.07 14.63
C THR A 342 -15.87 -13.30 13.76
N VAL A 343 -14.80 -13.63 13.02
CA VAL A 343 -14.71 -14.90 12.26
C VAL A 343 -14.77 -16.09 13.20
N GLU A 344 -14.02 -16.03 14.29
CA GLU A 344 -13.98 -17.07 15.31
C GLU A 344 -15.34 -17.24 15.99
N ALA A 345 -15.91 -16.13 16.49
CA ALA A 345 -17.22 -16.12 17.14
C ALA A 345 -18.37 -16.55 16.22
N ALA A 346 -18.28 -16.27 14.91
CA ALA A 346 -19.29 -16.66 13.93
C ALA A 346 -19.14 -18.12 13.46
N GLY A 347 -18.12 -18.85 13.91
CA GLY A 347 -17.89 -20.24 13.50
C GLY A 347 -17.49 -20.40 12.03
N ILE A 348 -17.04 -19.33 11.36
CA ILE A 348 -16.66 -19.38 9.94
C ILE A 348 -15.45 -20.30 9.77
N ARG A 349 -15.54 -21.24 8.82
CA ARG A 349 -14.57 -22.36 8.67
C ARG A 349 -14.47 -23.21 9.95
N GLY A 350 -15.64 -23.66 10.42
CA GLY A 350 -15.81 -24.59 11.53
C GLY A 350 -15.02 -25.90 11.39
N ASP A 351 -14.69 -26.28 10.15
CA ASP A 351 -13.86 -27.43 9.79
C ASP A 351 -12.40 -27.33 10.25
N LEU A 352 -11.94 -26.12 10.60
CA LEU A 352 -10.56 -25.87 11.00
C LEU A 352 -10.43 -25.66 12.51
N GLY A 353 -9.30 -26.09 13.07
CA GLY A 353 -8.90 -25.72 14.42
C GLY A 353 -8.75 -24.20 14.58
N GLU A 354 -8.98 -23.69 15.79
CA GLU A 354 -9.03 -22.25 16.11
C GLU A 354 -7.78 -21.49 15.64
N VAL A 355 -6.59 -22.04 15.92
CA VAL A 355 -5.31 -21.44 15.53
C VAL A 355 -5.18 -21.33 14.00
N GLU A 356 -5.57 -22.37 13.26
CA GLU A 356 -5.49 -22.35 11.81
C GLU A 356 -6.48 -21.35 11.20
N ARG A 357 -7.69 -21.29 11.75
CA ARG A 357 -8.73 -20.32 11.36
C ARG A 357 -8.22 -18.89 11.51
N VAL A 358 -7.70 -18.53 12.68
CA VAL A 358 -7.16 -17.19 12.96
C VAL A 358 -5.96 -16.84 12.05
N LEU A 359 -5.23 -17.82 11.53
CA LEU A 359 -4.14 -17.61 10.59
C LEU A 359 -4.64 -17.39 9.15
N LYS A 360 -5.75 -18.01 8.73
CA LYS A 360 -6.32 -17.83 7.38
C LYS A 360 -6.99 -16.47 7.17
N PHE A 361 -7.52 -15.87 8.23
CA PHE A 361 -8.22 -14.58 8.15
C PHE A 361 -7.39 -13.38 8.62
N SER A 362 -7.63 -12.23 8.01
CA SER A 362 -7.06 -10.94 8.43
C SER A 362 -7.92 -9.79 7.90
N GLY A 363 -7.59 -8.52 8.18
CA GLY A 363 -8.32 -7.43 7.54
C GLY A 363 -8.20 -7.36 6.01
N HIS A 364 -7.27 -8.11 5.39
CA HIS A 364 -7.24 -8.26 3.93
C HIS A 364 -8.36 -9.17 3.40
N SER A 365 -8.97 -9.98 4.27
CA SER A 365 -10.06 -10.90 3.93
C SER A 365 -11.34 -10.18 3.51
N LEU A 366 -11.61 -8.99 4.07
CA LEU A 366 -12.76 -8.15 3.67
C LEU A 366 -12.64 -7.71 2.20
N ARG A 367 -11.47 -7.20 1.85
CA ARG A 367 -11.15 -6.80 0.48
C ARG A 367 -11.16 -7.97 -0.49
N ALA A 368 -10.62 -9.11 -0.08
CA ALA A 368 -10.65 -10.32 -0.89
C ALA A 368 -12.09 -10.80 -1.12
N GLY A 369 -12.94 -10.69 -0.10
CA GLY A 369 -14.38 -10.95 -0.15
C GLY A 369 -15.07 -10.25 -1.30
N LEU A 370 -15.09 -8.91 -1.27
CA LEU A 370 -15.75 -8.12 -2.32
C LEU A 370 -15.21 -8.43 -3.72
N ALA A 371 -13.88 -8.56 -3.85
CA ALA A 371 -13.23 -8.87 -5.12
C ALA A 371 -13.64 -10.23 -5.69
N SER A 372 -13.99 -11.18 -4.82
CA SER A 372 -14.43 -12.53 -5.20
C SER A 372 -15.94 -12.67 -5.38
N SER A 373 -16.74 -11.86 -4.67
CA SER A 373 -18.22 -11.92 -4.72
C SER A 373 -18.84 -11.04 -5.81
N ALA A 374 -18.14 -10.03 -6.31
CA ALA A 374 -18.66 -9.14 -7.35
C ALA A 374 -18.66 -9.84 -8.72
N GLU A 375 -19.86 -10.09 -9.29
CA GLU A 375 -20.01 -10.57 -10.67
C GLU A 375 -19.75 -9.49 -11.74
N VAL A 376 -18.86 -8.55 -11.45
CA VAL A 376 -18.61 -7.37 -12.28
C VAL A 376 -17.38 -7.61 -13.17
N ASP A 377 -17.28 -6.90 -14.29
CA ASP A 377 -16.10 -6.90 -15.17
C ASP A 377 -14.82 -6.54 -14.38
N GLU A 378 -13.71 -7.19 -14.73
CA GLU A 378 -12.37 -7.01 -14.15
C GLU A 378 -11.97 -5.53 -14.06
N ARG A 379 -12.33 -4.71 -15.05
CA ARG A 379 -11.99 -3.27 -15.07
C ARG A 379 -12.62 -2.49 -13.91
N TYR A 380 -13.89 -2.73 -13.60
CA TYR A 380 -14.56 -2.04 -12.49
C TYR A 380 -14.04 -2.52 -11.13
N VAL A 381 -13.74 -3.82 -11.00
CA VAL A 381 -13.09 -4.36 -9.80
C VAL A 381 -11.70 -3.74 -9.62
N GLN A 382 -10.94 -3.59 -10.71
CA GLN A 382 -9.63 -2.94 -10.67
C GLN A 382 -9.71 -1.48 -10.20
N LYS A 383 -10.67 -0.70 -10.73
CA LYS A 383 -10.93 0.69 -10.33
C LYS A 383 -11.33 0.79 -8.85
N GLN A 384 -12.36 0.04 -8.44
CA GLN A 384 -12.88 0.01 -7.06
C GLN A 384 -11.81 -0.38 -6.04
N LEU A 385 -10.91 -1.29 -6.41
CA LEU A 385 -9.84 -1.75 -5.55
C LEU A 385 -8.58 -0.86 -5.66
N GLY A 386 -8.40 -0.09 -6.73
CA GLY A 386 -7.18 0.69 -6.96
C GLY A 386 -5.98 -0.22 -7.22
N HIS A 387 -6.16 -1.28 -8.00
CA HIS A 387 -5.07 -2.15 -8.43
C HIS A 387 -4.32 -1.50 -9.62
N ALA A 388 -3.00 -1.43 -9.52
CA ALA A 388 -2.13 -0.89 -10.57
C ALA A 388 -2.06 -1.75 -11.85
N SER A 389 -2.48 -3.03 -11.81
CA SER A 389 -2.51 -3.91 -12.98
C SER A 389 -3.65 -4.92 -12.89
N ALA A 390 -4.10 -5.38 -14.06
CA ALA A 390 -5.11 -6.44 -14.17
C ALA A 390 -4.65 -7.75 -13.50
N GLU A 391 -3.37 -8.10 -13.61
CA GLU A 391 -2.79 -9.29 -12.95
C GLU A 391 -3.05 -9.30 -11.42
N MET A 392 -3.00 -8.13 -10.77
CA MET A 392 -3.34 -8.04 -9.34
C MET A 392 -4.82 -8.30 -9.05
N THR A 393 -5.72 -7.98 -9.98
CA THR A 393 -7.16 -8.27 -9.87
C THR A 393 -7.44 -9.76 -10.10
N ARG A 394 -6.81 -10.39 -11.10
CA ARG A 394 -6.98 -11.83 -11.39
C ARG A 394 -6.66 -12.73 -10.20
N ARG A 395 -5.76 -12.30 -9.31
CA ARG A 395 -5.45 -13.04 -8.06
C ARG A 395 -6.67 -13.28 -7.17
N TYR A 396 -7.74 -12.50 -7.30
CA TYR A 396 -8.99 -12.62 -6.52
C TYR A 396 -10.11 -13.38 -7.24
N GLN A 397 -10.01 -13.58 -8.57
CA GLN A 397 -11.03 -14.25 -9.40
C GLN A 397 -10.92 -15.80 -9.38
N ARG A 398 -10.26 -16.35 -8.35
CA ARG A 398 -9.78 -17.74 -8.24
C ARG A 398 -10.81 -18.83 -8.51
N ARG A 399 -12.09 -18.57 -8.22
CA ARG A 399 -13.21 -19.52 -8.37
C ARG A 399 -14.03 -19.32 -9.64
N ARG A 400 -14.00 -18.13 -10.26
CA ARG A 400 -14.96 -17.73 -11.31
C ARG A 400 -14.61 -18.27 -12.70
N ASP A 401 -13.32 -18.40 -13.03
CA ASP A 401 -12.91 -18.42 -14.44
C ASP A 401 -11.86 -19.46 -14.86
N ARG A 402 -11.50 -20.42 -13.99
CA ARG A 402 -10.38 -21.35 -14.30
C ARG A 402 -10.55 -22.13 -15.62
N PHE A 403 -11.78 -22.35 -16.06
CA PHE A 403 -12.09 -23.12 -17.27
C PHE A 403 -13.01 -22.41 -18.26
N ARG A 404 -13.43 -21.16 -17.98
CA ARG A 404 -14.38 -20.43 -18.85
C ARG A 404 -13.69 -19.83 -20.08
N VAL A 405 -12.47 -19.30 -19.89
CA VAL A 405 -11.57 -18.89 -20.98
C VAL A 405 -10.32 -19.75 -20.88
N ASN A 406 -10.41 -20.97 -21.38
CA ASN A 406 -9.30 -21.92 -21.38
C ASN A 406 -8.72 -22.04 -22.78
N LEU A 407 -7.42 -21.79 -22.91
CA LEU A 407 -6.68 -21.96 -24.16
C LEU A 407 -6.73 -23.39 -24.69
N SER A 408 -6.80 -24.42 -23.84
CA SER A 408 -6.99 -25.81 -24.29
C SER A 408 -8.35 -25.98 -24.95
N LYS A 409 -9.42 -25.49 -24.31
CA LYS A 409 -10.78 -25.54 -24.85
C LYS A 409 -10.94 -24.68 -26.11
N ALA A 410 -10.27 -23.52 -26.17
CA ALA A 410 -10.23 -22.66 -27.35
C ALA A 410 -9.37 -23.26 -28.49
N ALA A 411 -8.38 -24.08 -28.15
CA ALA A 411 -7.58 -24.87 -29.09
C ALA A 411 -8.23 -26.21 -29.47
N GLY A 412 -9.41 -26.52 -28.92
CA GLY A 412 -10.14 -27.77 -29.21
C GLY A 412 -9.56 -29.03 -28.56
N LEU A 413 -8.76 -28.90 -27.49
CA LEU A 413 -8.16 -29.98 -26.70
C LEU A 413 -8.92 -30.28 -25.41
#